data_AF-A0A8J3I9L6-F1
#
_entry.id   AF-A0A8J3I9L6-F1
#
_cell.length_a   1.000
_cell.length_b   1.000
_cell.length_c   1.000
_cell.angle_alpha   90.00
_cell.angle_beta   90.00
_cell.angle_gamma   90.00
#
_symmetry.space_group_name_H-M   'P 1'
#
loop_
_entity.id
_entity.type
_entity.pdbx_description
1 polymer ?
#
loop_
_entity_poly.entity_id
_entity_poly.type
_entity_poly.pdbx_seq_one_letter_code
_entity_poly.pdbx_strand_id
1 'polypeptide(L)'
;MEKTALQTGLLNIIRQAWKAEIAWIGILRTDEYEANGTLENWSAKELRAHLASWRRRGVEELQAVRAGEMPPPPRDMDRSNAETFIASQGRTWQEVWDESEQAFAALVEQVEQLPETIFVERKEAIGPIVAYGGKHPYRHLAENFLRRGELKQATRLYEEMIEELQLMPLPPQEFGRALYQLACFYAEAELHQKAVEALKHAFRLEPKVAAWLEQDDAPNSLRAILISELN
;
A
#
# COMPACT_ATOMS: atom_id res chain seq x y z
N MET A 1 2.16 -13.65 -25.91
CA MET A 1 1.66 -12.26 -26.05
C MET A 1 2.57 -11.37 -25.25
N GLU A 2 2.82 -10.17 -25.74
CA GLU A 2 3.72 -9.20 -25.11
C GLU A 2 2.93 -8.41 -24.06
N LYS A 3 3.39 -8.40 -22.80
CA LYS A 3 2.69 -7.67 -21.73
C LYS A 3 2.62 -6.18 -22.06
N THR A 4 1.48 -5.53 -21.81
CA THR A 4 1.37 -4.07 -21.99
C THR A 4 2.34 -3.32 -21.07
N ALA A 5 2.61 -2.04 -21.39
CA ALA A 5 3.38 -1.16 -20.51
C ALA A 5 2.76 -1.04 -19.10
N LEU A 6 1.43 -1.00 -19.01
CA LEU A 6 0.71 -0.98 -17.73
C LEU A 6 0.95 -2.28 -16.94
N GLN A 7 0.73 -3.44 -17.55
CA GLN A 7 0.91 -4.73 -16.89
C GLN A 7 2.36 -4.94 -16.44
N THR A 8 3.32 -4.51 -17.26
CA THR A 8 4.74 -4.54 -16.91
C THR A 8 5.04 -3.63 -15.72
N GLY A 9 4.51 -2.41 -15.70
CA GLY A 9 4.65 -1.48 -14.57
C GLY A 9 4.04 -2.01 -13.28
N LEU A 10 2.83 -2.59 -13.35
CA LEU A 10 2.15 -3.22 -12.22
C LEU A 10 2.97 -4.38 -11.63
N LEU A 11 3.52 -5.26 -12.49
CA LEU A 11 4.40 -6.33 -12.02
C LEU A 11 5.70 -5.80 -11.40
N ASN A 12 6.23 -4.70 -11.94
CA ASN A 12 7.44 -4.08 -11.40
C ASN A 12 7.21 -3.57 -9.98
N ILE A 13 6.17 -2.77 -9.74
CA ILE A 13 5.92 -2.20 -8.40
C ILE A 13 5.63 -3.28 -7.35
N ILE A 14 4.95 -4.38 -7.73
CA ILE A 14 4.73 -5.51 -6.81
C ILE A 14 6.07 -6.15 -6.42
N ARG A 15 6.95 -6.37 -7.39
CA ARG A 15 8.29 -6.96 -7.15
C ARG A 15 9.20 -6.02 -6.37
N GLN A 16 9.08 -4.71 -6.57
CA GLN A 16 9.87 -3.70 -5.87
C GLN A 16 9.41 -3.55 -4.42
N ALA A 17 8.10 -3.52 -4.16
CA ALA A 17 7.53 -3.58 -2.81
C ALA A 17 8.02 -4.83 -2.06
N TRP A 18 8.00 -5.98 -2.70
CA TRP A 18 8.51 -7.23 -2.12
C TRP A 18 10.00 -7.17 -1.77
N LYS A 19 10.84 -6.60 -2.65
CA LYS A 19 12.26 -6.38 -2.35
C LYS A 19 12.46 -5.41 -1.19
N ALA A 20 11.66 -4.34 -1.13
CA ALA A 20 11.70 -3.38 -0.03
C ALA A 20 11.35 -4.04 1.30
N GLU A 21 10.35 -4.92 1.33
CA GLU A 21 10.01 -5.71 2.52
C GLU A 21 11.16 -6.64 2.94
N ILE A 22 11.77 -7.37 2.00
CA ILE A 22 12.92 -8.24 2.32
C ILE A 22 14.08 -7.41 2.86
N ALA A 23 14.37 -6.27 2.25
CA ALA A 23 15.43 -5.38 2.71
C ALA A 23 15.16 -4.84 4.11
N TRP A 24 13.92 -4.43 4.39
CA TRP A 24 13.50 -4.00 5.72
C TRP A 24 13.62 -5.13 6.76
N ILE A 25 13.21 -6.34 6.41
CA ILE A 25 13.37 -7.51 7.30
C ILE A 25 14.85 -7.81 7.57
N GLY A 26 15.72 -7.63 6.57
CA GLY A 26 17.16 -7.83 6.68
C GLY A 26 17.87 -6.87 7.64
N ILE A 27 17.24 -5.76 8.04
CA ILE A 27 17.79 -4.79 9.00
C ILE A 27 17.16 -4.88 10.39
N LEU A 28 16.21 -5.79 10.60
CA LEU A 28 15.59 -6.01 11.91
C LEU A 28 16.60 -6.64 12.87
N ARG A 29 16.59 -6.16 14.12
CA ARG A 29 17.35 -6.78 15.22
C ARG A 29 16.65 -8.04 15.71
N THR A 30 17.39 -8.93 16.38
CA THR A 30 16.84 -10.18 16.93
C THR A 30 15.66 -9.95 17.88
N ASP A 31 15.72 -8.93 18.72
CA ASP A 31 14.61 -8.54 19.60
C ASP A 31 13.36 -8.09 18.82
N GLU A 32 13.53 -7.50 17.64
CA GLU A 32 12.42 -7.08 16.77
C GLU A 32 11.77 -8.26 16.02
N TYR A 33 12.53 -9.31 15.73
CA TYR A 33 12.02 -10.57 15.15
C TYR A 33 11.16 -11.36 16.15
N GLU A 34 11.56 -11.36 17.42
CA GLU A 34 10.90 -12.13 18.49
C GLU A 34 9.79 -11.35 19.19
N ALA A 35 9.68 -10.04 18.92
CA ALA A 35 8.67 -9.19 19.51
C ALA A 35 7.24 -9.63 19.13
N ASN A 36 6.33 -9.53 20.10
CA ASN A 36 4.89 -9.53 19.84
C ASN A 36 4.38 -8.09 19.92
N GLY A 37 3.61 -7.67 18.93
CA GLY A 37 2.99 -6.35 18.90
C GLY A 37 1.69 -6.26 19.71
N THR A 38 1.08 -5.09 19.67
CA THR A 38 -0.31 -4.84 20.10
C THR A 38 -1.13 -4.39 18.90
N LEU A 39 -2.47 -4.33 19.00
CA LEU A 39 -3.31 -3.85 17.90
C LEU A 39 -2.94 -2.44 17.42
N GLU A 40 -2.42 -1.61 18.33
CA GLU A 40 -1.98 -0.23 18.08
C GLU A 40 -0.54 -0.15 17.57
N ASN A 41 0.29 -1.17 17.84
CA ASN A 41 1.70 -1.20 17.43
C ASN A 41 2.12 -2.63 17.09
N TRP A 42 1.89 -3.03 15.83
CA TRP A 42 2.25 -4.34 15.32
C TRP A 42 3.76 -4.58 15.32
N SER A 43 4.19 -5.79 15.66
CA SER A 43 5.58 -6.22 15.42
C SER A 43 5.82 -6.41 13.92
N ALA A 44 7.07 -6.70 13.56
CA ALA A 44 7.40 -7.04 12.19
C ALA A 44 6.65 -8.28 11.68
N LYS A 45 6.42 -9.26 12.56
CA LYS A 45 5.69 -10.50 12.23
C LYS A 45 4.23 -10.18 11.90
N GLU A 46 3.56 -9.42 12.76
CA GLU A 46 2.15 -9.07 12.55
C GLU A 46 1.97 -8.15 11.35
N LEU A 47 2.88 -7.21 11.11
CA LEU A 47 2.84 -6.38 9.92
C LEU A 47 2.98 -7.21 8.63
N ARG A 48 3.88 -8.20 8.62
CA ARG A 48 4.04 -9.10 7.47
C ARG A 48 2.80 -9.97 7.25
N ALA A 49 2.19 -10.49 8.32
CA ALA A 49 0.94 -11.25 8.24
C ALA A 49 -0.20 -10.39 7.66
N HIS A 50 -0.29 -9.12 8.07
CA HIS A 50 -1.22 -8.14 7.51
C HIS A 50 -0.99 -7.89 6.01
N LEU A 51 0.25 -7.62 5.58
CA LEU A 51 0.55 -7.43 4.16
C LEU A 51 0.21 -8.68 3.33
N ALA A 52 0.49 -9.87 3.86
CA ALA A 52 0.12 -11.14 3.23
C ALA A 52 -1.40 -11.32 3.09
N SER A 53 -2.19 -10.96 4.11
CA SER A 53 -3.65 -11.08 4.05
C SER A 53 -4.26 -10.17 2.98
N TRP A 54 -3.76 -8.94 2.84
CA TRP A 54 -4.19 -8.01 1.78
C TRP A 54 -3.76 -8.46 0.38
N ARG A 55 -2.59 -9.09 0.23
CA ARG A 55 -2.22 -9.75 -1.05
C ARG A 55 -3.16 -10.88 -1.41
N ARG A 56 -3.52 -11.75 -0.45
CA ARG A 56 -4.51 -12.81 -0.66
C ARG A 56 -5.86 -12.23 -1.07
N ARG A 57 -6.25 -11.11 -0.46
CA ARG A 57 -7.45 -10.38 -0.86
C ARG A 57 -7.38 -9.90 -2.32
N GLY A 58 -6.24 -9.35 -2.74
CA GLY A 58 -6.00 -9.00 -4.13
C GLY A 58 -6.11 -10.19 -5.08
N VAL A 59 -5.58 -11.36 -4.69
CA VAL A 59 -5.71 -12.60 -5.46
C VAL A 59 -7.18 -12.99 -5.64
N GLU A 60 -7.98 -12.98 -4.58
CA GLU A 60 -9.43 -13.27 -4.63
C GLU A 60 -10.16 -12.33 -5.60
N GLU A 61 -9.89 -11.03 -5.51
CA GLU A 61 -10.53 -10.02 -6.36
C GLU A 61 -10.15 -10.20 -7.84
N LEU A 62 -8.87 -10.50 -8.13
CA LEU A 62 -8.40 -10.72 -9.50
C LEU A 62 -8.93 -12.03 -10.10
N GLN A 63 -9.08 -13.07 -9.29
CA GLN A 63 -9.69 -14.33 -9.72
C GLN A 63 -11.15 -14.12 -10.14
N ALA A 64 -11.92 -13.37 -9.35
CA ALA A 64 -13.30 -13.02 -9.69
C ALA A 64 -13.36 -12.18 -10.98
N VAL A 65 -12.51 -11.16 -11.12
CA VAL A 65 -12.42 -10.35 -12.35
C VAL A 65 -12.12 -11.22 -13.57
N ARG A 66 -11.17 -12.15 -13.46
CA ARG A 66 -10.81 -13.06 -14.55
C ARG A 66 -11.93 -14.03 -14.91
N ALA A 67 -12.72 -14.46 -13.94
CA ALA A 67 -13.90 -15.29 -14.15
C ALA A 67 -15.10 -14.51 -14.75
N GLY A 68 -14.98 -13.19 -14.93
CA GLY A 68 -16.11 -12.34 -15.35
C GLY A 68 -17.13 -12.11 -14.23
N GLU A 69 -16.77 -12.44 -13.00
CA GLU A 69 -17.61 -12.28 -11.81
C GLU A 69 -17.41 -10.89 -11.19
N MET A 70 -18.32 -10.54 -10.27
CA MET A 70 -18.10 -9.38 -9.43
C MET A 70 -17.04 -9.71 -8.37
N PRO A 71 -16.08 -8.80 -8.10
CA PRO A 71 -15.20 -8.95 -6.96
C PRO A 71 -16.01 -9.14 -5.67
N PRO A 72 -15.50 -9.89 -4.68
CA PRO A 72 -16.24 -10.05 -3.43
C PRO A 72 -16.43 -8.67 -2.77
N PRO A 73 -17.47 -8.50 -1.92
CA PRO A 73 -17.76 -7.20 -1.34
C PRO A 73 -16.58 -6.65 -0.50
N PRO A 74 -16.47 -5.32 -0.35
CA PRO A 74 -15.48 -4.71 0.54
C PRO A 74 -15.60 -5.29 1.95
N ARG A 75 -14.46 -5.54 2.59
CA ARG A 75 -14.42 -5.96 3.99
C ARG A 75 -14.38 -4.73 4.90
N ASP A 76 -14.88 -4.89 6.11
CA ASP A 76 -14.56 -3.98 7.21
C ASP A 76 -13.06 -4.07 7.48
N MET A 77 -12.34 -2.98 7.20
CA MET A 77 -10.88 -2.95 7.23
C MET A 77 -10.34 -3.13 8.65
N ASP A 78 -10.90 -2.40 9.61
CA ASP A 78 -10.44 -2.45 11.01
C ASP A 78 -10.67 -3.83 11.59
N ARG A 79 -11.85 -4.41 11.33
CA ARG A 79 -12.15 -5.77 11.75
C ARG A 79 -11.22 -6.79 11.09
N SER A 80 -11.00 -6.69 9.78
CA SER A 80 -10.12 -7.62 9.03
C SER A 80 -8.67 -7.55 9.52
N ASN A 81 -8.20 -6.34 9.83
CA ASN A 81 -6.86 -6.10 10.36
C ASN A 81 -6.73 -6.68 11.78
N ALA A 82 -7.73 -6.46 12.64
CA ALA A 82 -7.76 -7.02 13.99
C ALA A 82 -7.81 -8.56 13.99
N GLU A 83 -8.63 -9.16 13.12
CA GLU A 83 -8.70 -10.61 12.95
C GLU A 83 -7.35 -11.18 12.46
N THR A 84 -6.69 -10.51 11.51
CA THR A 84 -5.37 -10.91 11.03
C THR A 84 -4.31 -10.82 12.13
N PHE A 85 -4.32 -9.73 12.90
CA PHE A 85 -3.44 -9.55 14.04
C PHE A 85 -3.62 -10.68 15.06
N ILE A 86 -4.86 -10.94 15.51
CA ILE A 86 -5.16 -12.00 16.49
C ILE A 86 -4.71 -13.37 15.98
N ALA A 87 -4.99 -13.70 14.72
CA ALA A 87 -4.59 -14.96 14.11
C ALA A 87 -3.05 -15.12 14.02
N SER A 88 -2.32 -14.01 13.89
CA SER A 88 -0.86 -14.03 13.78
C SER A 88 -0.12 -14.18 15.11
N GLN A 89 -0.76 -13.87 16.25
CA GLN A 89 -0.15 -14.00 17.58
C GLN A 89 0.31 -15.44 17.89
N GLY A 90 -0.48 -16.44 17.47
CA GLY A 90 -0.17 -17.86 17.69
C GLY A 90 0.80 -18.48 16.69
N ARG A 91 1.31 -17.70 15.71
CA ARG A 91 2.12 -18.21 14.61
C ARG A 91 3.60 -17.88 14.80
N THR A 92 4.43 -18.78 14.30
CA THR A 92 5.88 -18.60 14.19
C THR A 92 6.23 -17.62 13.07
N TRP A 93 7.42 -17.05 13.14
CA TRP A 93 7.96 -16.21 12.06
C TRP A 93 7.98 -16.95 10.72
N GLN A 94 8.44 -18.22 10.73
CA GLN A 94 8.56 -19.01 9.50
C GLN A 94 7.18 -19.26 8.86
N GLU A 95 6.15 -19.57 9.63
CA GLU A 95 4.79 -19.76 9.09
C GLU A 95 4.24 -18.47 8.45
N VAL A 96 4.52 -17.31 9.04
CA VAL A 96 4.13 -16.01 8.47
C VAL A 96 4.96 -15.69 7.23
N TRP A 97 6.25 -16.03 7.25
CA TRP A 97 7.13 -15.88 6.11
C TRP A 97 6.65 -16.67 4.91
N ASP A 98 6.41 -17.97 5.09
CA ASP A 98 5.98 -18.88 4.03
C ASP A 98 4.63 -18.44 3.44
N GLU A 99 3.66 -18.03 4.27
CA GLU A 99 2.39 -17.50 3.76
C GLU A 99 2.59 -16.22 2.96
N SER A 100 3.45 -15.32 3.43
CA SER A 100 3.73 -14.07 2.72
C SER A 100 4.39 -14.33 1.37
N GLU A 101 5.27 -15.32 1.26
CA GLU A 101 5.87 -15.74 -0.02
C GLU A 101 4.82 -16.32 -0.97
N GLN A 102 3.94 -17.19 -0.46
CA GLN A 102 2.85 -17.78 -1.24
C GLN A 102 1.88 -16.69 -1.74
N ALA A 103 1.49 -15.75 -0.89
CA ALA A 103 0.58 -14.67 -1.25
C ALA A 103 1.20 -13.72 -2.29
N PHE A 104 2.49 -13.42 -2.17
CA PHE A 104 3.24 -12.64 -3.17
C PHE A 104 3.30 -13.37 -4.52
N ALA A 105 3.71 -14.65 -4.52
CA ALA A 105 3.81 -15.44 -5.74
C ALA A 105 2.46 -15.57 -6.45
N ALA A 106 1.39 -15.84 -5.70
CA ALA A 106 0.04 -15.94 -6.22
C ALA A 106 -0.44 -14.61 -6.83
N LEU A 107 -0.16 -13.46 -6.18
CA LEU A 107 -0.55 -12.16 -6.72
C LEU A 107 0.19 -11.85 -8.03
N VAL A 108 1.51 -12.09 -8.08
CA VAL A 108 2.30 -11.95 -9.31
C VAL A 108 1.73 -12.84 -10.41
N GLU A 109 1.48 -14.12 -10.11
CA GLU A 109 0.91 -15.06 -11.08
C GLU A 109 -0.46 -14.59 -11.61
N GLN A 110 -1.36 -14.11 -10.73
CA GLN A 110 -2.65 -13.58 -11.18
C GLN A 110 -2.46 -12.43 -12.16
N VAL A 111 -1.61 -11.45 -11.83
CA VAL A 111 -1.37 -10.30 -12.71
C VAL A 111 -0.71 -10.72 -14.03
N GLU A 112 0.14 -11.74 -14.03
CA GLU A 112 0.74 -12.29 -15.25
C GLU A 112 -0.26 -13.03 -16.15
N GLN A 113 -1.28 -13.65 -15.57
CA GLN A 113 -2.31 -14.40 -16.28
C GLN A 113 -3.48 -13.52 -16.74
N LEU A 114 -3.56 -12.26 -16.30
CA LEU A 114 -4.59 -11.33 -16.75
C LEU A 114 -4.45 -11.03 -18.26
N PRO A 115 -5.54 -11.11 -19.04
CA PRO A 115 -5.52 -10.68 -20.42
C PRO A 115 -5.38 -9.16 -20.49
N GLU A 116 -4.65 -8.67 -21.50
CA GLU A 116 -4.34 -7.23 -21.64
C GLU A 116 -5.61 -6.36 -21.72
N THR A 117 -6.68 -6.89 -22.30
CA THR A 117 -7.97 -6.19 -22.43
C THR A 117 -8.63 -5.90 -21.09
N ILE A 118 -8.27 -6.64 -20.01
CA ILE A 118 -8.90 -6.48 -18.70
C ILE A 118 -8.70 -5.07 -18.15
N PHE A 119 -7.56 -4.44 -18.42
CA PHE A 119 -7.25 -3.10 -17.93
C PHE A 119 -8.05 -1.99 -18.64
N VAL A 120 -8.69 -2.33 -19.76
CA VAL A 120 -9.61 -1.43 -20.49
C VAL A 120 -11.06 -1.74 -20.10
N GLU A 121 -11.43 -3.01 -20.07
CA GLU A 121 -12.79 -3.49 -19.84
C GLU A 121 -13.20 -3.42 -18.36
N ARG A 122 -12.26 -3.68 -17.45
CA ARG A 122 -12.46 -3.82 -16.00
C ARG A 122 -11.40 -3.01 -15.25
N LYS A 123 -11.41 -1.69 -15.43
CA LYS A 123 -10.43 -0.76 -14.83
C LYS A 123 -10.34 -0.87 -13.31
N GLU A 124 -11.39 -1.35 -12.65
CA GLU A 124 -11.41 -1.64 -11.23
C GLU A 124 -10.37 -2.70 -10.80
N ALA A 125 -9.83 -3.51 -11.72
CA ALA A 125 -8.76 -4.46 -11.43
C ALA A 125 -7.42 -3.78 -11.12
N ILE A 126 -7.21 -2.54 -11.56
CA ILE A 126 -5.94 -1.81 -11.38
C ILE A 126 -5.74 -1.43 -9.92
N GLY A 127 -6.78 -0.90 -9.27
CA GLY A 127 -6.73 -0.38 -7.89
C GLY A 127 -6.21 -1.41 -6.89
N PRO A 128 -6.79 -2.63 -6.80
CA PRO A 128 -6.33 -3.70 -5.92
C PRO A 128 -4.86 -4.09 -6.12
N ILE A 129 -4.40 -4.16 -7.38
CA ILE A 129 -3.01 -4.51 -7.71
C ILE A 129 -2.07 -3.43 -7.17
N VAL A 130 -2.35 -2.17 -7.50
CA VAL A 130 -1.54 -1.02 -7.08
C VAL A 130 -1.59 -0.85 -5.56
N ALA A 131 -2.74 -1.05 -4.93
CA ALA A 131 -2.91 -0.93 -3.49
C ALA A 131 -2.20 -2.06 -2.74
N TYR A 132 -2.68 -3.30 -2.86
CA TYR A 132 -2.26 -4.41 -2.00
C TYR A 132 -0.88 -4.94 -2.33
N GLY A 133 -0.48 -4.90 -3.61
CA GLY A 133 0.81 -5.38 -4.07
C GLY A 133 1.89 -4.32 -4.09
N GLY A 134 1.52 -3.04 -4.29
CA GLY A 134 2.44 -1.92 -4.44
C GLY A 134 2.45 -0.97 -3.23
N LYS A 135 1.55 0.01 -3.22
CA LYS A 135 1.56 1.16 -2.30
C LYS A 135 1.50 0.78 -0.82
N HIS A 136 0.68 -0.21 -0.48
CA HIS A 136 0.37 -0.55 0.91
C HIS A 136 1.60 -1.04 1.70
N PRO A 137 2.43 -1.96 1.17
CA PRO A 137 3.75 -2.23 1.75
C PRO A 137 4.61 -1.00 1.99
N TYR A 138 4.82 -0.16 0.97
CA TYR A 138 5.66 1.04 1.08
C TYR A 138 5.20 1.97 2.20
N ARG A 139 3.88 2.18 2.34
CA ARG A 139 3.29 2.97 3.42
C ARG A 139 3.73 2.45 4.79
N HIS A 140 3.49 1.18 5.07
CA HIS A 140 3.78 0.62 6.38
C HIS A 140 5.28 0.53 6.69
N LEU A 141 6.11 0.26 5.68
CA LEU A 141 7.56 0.29 5.83
C LEU A 141 8.04 1.71 6.19
N ALA A 142 7.51 2.74 5.50
CA ALA A 142 7.86 4.12 5.79
C ALA A 142 7.38 4.57 7.18
N GLU A 143 6.17 4.18 7.59
CA GLU A 143 5.67 4.39 8.96
C GLU A 143 6.58 3.72 10.00
N ASN A 144 7.07 2.50 9.73
CA ASN A 144 8.01 1.81 10.61
C ASN A 144 9.34 2.57 10.74
N PHE A 145 9.91 3.03 9.62
CA PHE A 145 11.12 3.87 9.64
C PHE A 145 10.88 5.18 10.40
N LEU A 146 9.72 5.83 10.21
CA LEU A 146 9.38 7.06 10.90
C LEU A 146 9.30 6.84 12.43
N ARG A 147 8.67 5.74 12.89
CA ARG A 147 8.63 5.37 14.32
C ARG A 147 10.01 5.14 14.93
N ARG A 148 11.00 4.75 14.11
CA ARG A 148 12.41 4.57 14.51
C ARG A 148 13.21 5.88 14.47
N GLY A 149 12.60 7.00 14.11
CA GLY A 149 13.28 8.28 13.90
C GLY A 149 14.12 8.33 12.61
N GLU A 150 13.94 7.36 11.72
CA GLU A 150 14.70 7.21 10.47
C GLU A 150 14.02 7.97 9.32
N LEU A 151 13.77 9.27 9.52
CA LEU A 151 13.02 10.12 8.60
C LEU A 151 13.55 10.08 7.16
N LYS A 152 14.88 10.10 6.98
CA LYS A 152 15.50 10.07 5.65
C LYS A 152 15.17 8.79 4.88
N GLN A 153 15.17 7.65 5.56
CA GLN A 153 14.84 6.34 5.00
C GLN A 153 13.34 6.27 4.69
N ALA A 154 12.49 6.71 5.63
CA ALA A 154 11.05 6.75 5.45
C ALA A 154 10.65 7.58 4.21
N THR A 155 11.18 8.80 4.10
CA THR A 155 10.88 9.69 2.97
C THR A 155 11.39 9.15 1.65
N ARG A 156 12.64 8.69 1.61
CA ARG A 156 13.22 8.11 0.38
C ARG A 156 12.38 6.95 -0.13
N LEU A 157 12.03 6.02 0.76
CA LEU A 157 11.27 4.83 0.40
C LEU A 157 9.90 5.18 -0.18
N TYR A 158 9.20 6.15 0.42
CA TYR A 158 7.90 6.60 -0.06
C TYR A 158 8.00 7.37 -1.39
N GLU A 159 8.99 8.24 -1.54
CA GLU A 159 9.25 9.01 -2.77
C GLU A 159 9.62 8.09 -3.94
N GLU A 160 10.47 7.07 -3.74
CA GLU A 160 10.82 6.08 -4.76
C GLU A 160 9.58 5.36 -5.32
N MET A 161 8.63 4.98 -4.46
CA MET A 161 7.37 4.38 -4.90
C MET A 161 6.52 5.34 -5.76
N ILE A 162 6.52 6.63 -5.44
CA ILE A 162 5.78 7.64 -6.21
C ILE A 162 6.43 7.85 -7.58
N GLU A 163 7.76 7.88 -7.64
CA GLU A 163 8.51 7.95 -8.91
C GLU A 163 8.18 6.75 -9.82
N GLU A 164 8.13 5.54 -9.26
CA GLU A 164 7.75 4.35 -10.03
C GLU A 164 6.32 4.46 -10.58
N LEU A 165 5.35 4.87 -9.74
CA LEU A 165 3.96 5.03 -10.16
C LEU A 165 3.80 6.11 -11.24
N GLN A 166 4.59 7.19 -11.18
CA GLN A 166 4.54 8.27 -12.17
C GLN A 166 4.95 7.80 -13.57
N LEU A 167 5.82 6.79 -13.68
CA LEU A 167 6.27 6.23 -14.96
C LEU A 167 5.26 5.28 -15.59
N MET A 168 4.22 4.87 -14.85
CA MET A 168 3.21 3.95 -15.34
C MET A 168 2.06 4.71 -16.03
N PRO A 169 1.44 4.13 -17.08
CA PRO A 169 0.23 4.67 -17.69
C PRO A 169 -1.02 4.36 -16.84
N LEU A 170 -1.00 4.76 -15.56
CA LEU A 170 -2.10 4.58 -14.62
C LEU A 170 -3.27 5.52 -14.95
N PRO A 171 -4.51 5.14 -14.61
CA PRO A 171 -5.59 6.11 -14.52
C PRO A 171 -5.16 7.29 -13.62
N PRO A 172 -5.38 8.55 -14.02
CA PRO A 172 -4.95 9.72 -13.24
C PRO A 172 -5.40 9.67 -11.77
N GLN A 173 -6.59 9.15 -11.52
CA GLN A 173 -7.17 9.00 -10.18
C GLN A 173 -6.35 8.06 -9.28
N GLU A 174 -5.75 7.01 -9.84
CA GLU A 174 -4.91 6.08 -9.07
C GLU A 174 -3.60 6.74 -8.61
N PHE A 175 -3.03 7.59 -9.46
CA PHE A 175 -1.87 8.39 -9.09
C PHE A 175 -2.23 9.51 -8.11
N GLY A 176 -3.39 10.17 -8.30
CA GLY A 176 -3.92 11.15 -7.34
C GLY A 176 -4.10 10.58 -5.93
N ARG A 177 -4.61 9.34 -5.83
CA ARG A 177 -4.70 8.59 -4.55
C ARG A 177 -3.34 8.35 -3.91
N ALA A 178 -2.33 8.00 -4.69
CA ALA A 178 -0.98 7.80 -4.18
C ALA A 178 -0.37 9.10 -3.64
N LEU A 179 -0.58 10.22 -4.36
CA LEU A 179 -0.13 11.55 -3.92
C LEU A 179 -0.86 12.05 -2.67
N TYR A 180 -2.15 11.74 -2.53
CA TYR A 180 -2.89 12.01 -1.29
C TYR A 180 -2.27 11.26 -0.11
N GLN A 181 -1.97 9.97 -0.27
CA GLN A 181 -1.31 9.18 0.77
C GLN A 181 0.11 9.69 1.09
N LEU A 182 0.86 10.12 0.09
CA LEU A 182 2.15 10.80 0.28
C LEU A 182 1.99 12.10 1.09
N ALA A 183 0.94 12.88 0.84
CA ALA A 183 0.65 14.08 1.60
C ALA A 183 0.35 13.78 3.07
N CYS A 184 -0.44 12.73 3.35
CA CYS A 184 -0.67 12.25 4.72
C CYS A 184 0.63 11.85 5.40
N PHE A 185 1.47 11.06 4.73
CA PHE A 185 2.79 10.67 5.23
C PHE A 185 3.66 11.89 5.56
N TYR A 186 3.72 12.89 4.67
CA TYR A 186 4.48 14.11 4.94
C TYR A 186 3.93 14.91 6.12
N ALA A 187 2.61 14.95 6.30
CA ALA A 187 2.02 15.64 7.43
C ALA A 187 2.31 14.92 8.77
N GLU A 188 2.35 13.59 8.78
CA GLU A 188 2.79 12.80 9.94
C GLU A 188 4.29 12.97 10.21
N ALA A 189 5.08 13.13 9.17
CA ALA A 189 6.52 13.38 9.25
C ALA A 189 6.89 14.85 9.53
N GLU A 190 5.91 15.72 9.82
CA GLU A 190 6.06 17.16 10.05
C GLU A 190 6.71 17.94 8.87
N LEU A 191 6.65 17.38 7.66
CA LEU A 191 7.16 17.96 6.42
C LEU A 191 6.08 18.80 5.73
N HIS A 192 5.61 19.85 6.42
CA HIS A 192 4.39 20.59 6.06
C HIS A 192 4.37 21.09 4.61
N GLN A 193 5.45 21.73 4.15
CA GLN A 193 5.53 22.26 2.79
C GLN A 193 5.37 21.15 1.73
N LYS A 194 6.05 20.01 1.94
CA LYS A 194 5.92 18.86 1.04
C LYS A 194 4.52 18.27 1.07
N ALA A 195 3.88 18.23 2.25
CA ALA A 195 2.50 17.78 2.39
C ALA A 195 1.53 18.63 1.55
N VAL A 196 1.65 19.96 1.61
CA VAL A 196 0.85 20.90 0.80
C VAL A 196 1.04 20.67 -0.69
N GLU A 197 2.29 20.54 -1.14
CA GLU A 197 2.62 20.37 -2.55
C GLU A 197 2.07 19.06 -3.11
N ALA A 198 2.25 17.96 -2.38
CA ALA A 198 1.70 16.66 -2.74
C ALA A 198 0.17 16.71 -2.80
N LEU A 199 -0.47 17.36 -1.83
CA LEU A 199 -1.93 17.45 -1.75
C LEU A 199 -2.52 18.31 -2.88
N LYS A 200 -1.90 19.46 -3.20
CA LYS A 200 -2.26 20.28 -4.37
C LYS A 200 -2.21 19.47 -5.65
N HIS A 201 -1.25 18.56 -5.78
CA HIS A 201 -1.15 17.68 -6.94
C HIS A 201 -2.23 16.59 -6.93
N ALA A 202 -2.49 15.97 -5.78
CA ALA A 202 -3.56 14.99 -5.61
C ALA A 202 -4.93 15.55 -6.02
N PHE A 203 -5.26 16.78 -5.59
CA PHE A 203 -6.52 17.46 -5.96
C PHE A 203 -6.74 17.59 -7.47
N ARG A 204 -5.68 17.83 -8.25
CA ARG A 204 -5.80 17.98 -9.71
C ARG A 204 -6.15 16.67 -10.40
N LEU A 205 -5.82 15.54 -9.79
CA LEU A 205 -5.91 14.21 -10.39
C LEU A 205 -7.08 13.38 -9.86
N GLU A 206 -7.48 13.61 -8.60
CA GLU A 206 -8.56 12.90 -7.91
C GLU A 206 -9.42 13.91 -7.12
N PRO A 207 -10.54 14.40 -7.70
CA PRO A 207 -11.40 15.37 -7.03
C PRO A 207 -12.00 14.89 -5.70
N LYS A 208 -12.08 13.58 -5.47
CA LYS A 208 -12.59 13.01 -4.21
C LYS A 208 -11.69 13.28 -3.00
N VAL A 209 -10.46 13.75 -3.22
CA VAL A 209 -9.54 14.17 -2.15
C VAL A 209 -10.19 15.19 -1.20
N ALA A 210 -11.04 16.09 -1.72
CA ALA A 210 -11.78 17.05 -0.88
C ALA A 210 -12.64 16.34 0.18
N ALA A 211 -13.41 15.34 -0.24
CA ALA A 211 -14.27 14.58 0.66
C ALA A 211 -13.45 13.73 1.66
N TRP A 212 -12.30 13.19 1.26
CA TRP A 212 -11.44 12.43 2.19
C TRP A 212 -10.87 13.29 3.30
N LEU A 213 -10.56 14.56 3.03
CA LEU A 213 -10.10 15.49 4.06
C LEU A 213 -11.18 15.83 5.08
N GLU A 214 -12.46 15.64 4.75
CA GLU A 214 -13.58 15.85 5.66
C GLU A 214 -13.85 14.63 6.56
N GLN A 215 -13.29 13.46 6.26
CA GLN A 215 -13.50 12.21 7.02
C GLN A 215 -12.61 12.13 8.25
N ASP A 216 -13.15 11.76 9.41
CA ASP A 216 -12.47 11.82 10.73
C ASP A 216 -11.05 11.23 10.77
N ASP A 217 -10.73 10.27 9.90
CA ASP A 217 -9.45 9.59 9.77
C ASP A 217 -8.36 10.37 9.00
N ALA A 218 -8.68 11.48 8.33
CA ALA A 218 -7.68 12.34 7.71
C ALA A 218 -6.77 12.98 8.79
N PRO A 219 -5.43 13.00 8.60
CA PRO A 219 -4.52 13.56 9.59
C PRO A 219 -4.91 14.99 9.95
N ASN A 220 -5.16 15.25 11.23
CA ASN A 220 -5.52 16.58 11.72
C ASN A 220 -4.46 17.63 11.37
N SER A 221 -3.18 17.23 11.30
CA SER A 221 -2.09 18.06 10.82
C SER A 221 -2.30 18.48 9.36
N LEU A 222 -2.71 17.57 8.47
CA LEU A 222 -2.96 17.86 7.06
C LEU A 222 -4.15 18.83 6.87
N ARG A 223 -5.20 18.68 7.68
CA ARG A 223 -6.34 19.62 7.69
C ARG A 223 -5.94 21.01 8.17
N ALA A 224 -5.19 21.08 9.27
CA ALA A 224 -4.71 22.34 9.84
C ALA A 224 -3.82 23.10 8.86
N ILE A 225 -2.93 22.37 8.17
CA ILE A 225 -2.05 22.90 7.12
C ILE A 225 -2.87 23.52 5.97
N LEU A 226 -3.93 22.84 5.51
CA LEU A 226 -4.79 23.37 4.45
C LEU A 226 -5.51 24.65 4.86
N ILE A 227 -6.03 24.70 6.10
CA ILE A 227 -6.69 25.89 6.63
C ILE A 227 -5.71 27.05 6.73
N SER A 228 -4.44 26.82 7.11
CA SER A 228 -3.43 27.88 7.20
C SER A 228 -2.91 28.38 5.86
N GLU A 229 -2.95 27.56 4.81
CA GLU A 229 -2.46 27.91 3.46
C GLU A 229 -3.53 28.55 2.56
N LEU A 230 -4.80 28.44 2.94
CA LEU A 230 -5.96 29.02 2.23
C LEU A 230 -6.48 30.32 2.88
N ASN A 231 -5.92 30.72 4.03
CA ASN A 231 -6.17 32.00 4.71
C ASN A 231 -4.95 32.91 4.60
#